data_AF-A0A7Z0TK71-F1
#
_entry.id   AF-A0A7Z0TK71-F1
#
_cell.length_a   1.000
_cell.length_b   1.000
_cell.length_c   1.000
_cell.angle_alpha   90.00
_cell.angle_beta   90.00
_cell.angle_gamma   90.00
#
_symmetry.space_group_name_H-M   'P 1'
#
loop_
_entity.id
_entity.type
_entity.pdbx_description
1 polymer ?
#
loop_
_entity_poly.entity_id
_entity_poly.type
_entity_poly.pdbx_seq_one_letter_code
_entity_poly.pdbx_strand_id
1 'polypeptide(L)'
;IDAAGAGARSLAPLSRSGVLAEPPAVGPGAVSGLLARLAGHVDLVQMAVRAGAPESLPPGTDLAQRLLIVHDFPHAFDDRAVTALRYLADEGPRAGVHLLLVADREDAAGFGALLDPLWRSLLRLTPAPEDHLADPWVCHAWTYEPSLPPRDGRTLEGVLDRVAAARRR
;
A
#
# COMPACT_ATOMS: atom_id res chain seq x y z
N ILE A 1 0.93 -6.64 -1.33
CA ILE A 1 0.91 -7.22 -2.69
C ILE A 1 2.34 -7.41 -3.12
N ASP A 2 2.68 -8.58 -3.64
CA ASP A 2 3.98 -8.90 -4.23
C ASP A 2 3.71 -9.72 -5.50
N ALA A 3 3.19 -9.04 -6.53
CA ALA A 3 2.56 -9.69 -7.67
C ALA A 3 3.52 -10.62 -8.44
N ALA A 4 4.76 -10.17 -8.63
CA ALA A 4 5.85 -10.94 -9.24
C ALA A 4 6.61 -11.84 -8.26
N GLY A 5 6.36 -11.72 -6.94
CA GLY A 5 7.06 -12.51 -5.91
C GLY A 5 8.49 -12.05 -5.61
N ALA A 6 8.95 -10.94 -6.20
CA ALA A 6 10.31 -10.42 -6.03
C ALA A 6 10.60 -9.99 -4.58
N GLY A 7 9.56 -9.56 -3.85
CA GLY A 7 9.64 -9.10 -2.47
C GLY A 7 9.64 -10.23 -1.42
N ALA A 8 9.45 -11.49 -1.82
CA ALA A 8 9.19 -12.59 -0.89
C ALA A 8 10.21 -12.70 0.26
N ARG A 9 11.51 -12.55 -0.04
CA ARG A 9 12.56 -12.58 1.00
C ARG A 9 12.49 -11.38 1.94
N SER A 10 12.33 -10.18 1.39
CA SER A 10 12.28 -8.93 2.17
C SER A 10 11.02 -8.86 3.04
N LEU A 11 9.91 -9.42 2.58
CA LEU A 11 8.62 -9.47 3.29
C LEU A 11 8.49 -10.66 4.26
N ALA A 12 9.38 -11.66 4.18
CA ALA A 12 9.31 -12.86 5.00
C ALA A 12 9.20 -12.60 6.52
N PRO A 13 9.89 -11.61 7.13
CA PRO A 13 9.70 -11.30 8.55
C PRO A 13 8.27 -10.90 8.90
N LEU A 14 7.60 -10.12 8.04
CA LEU A 14 6.21 -9.68 8.24
C LEU A 14 5.23 -10.84 8.12
N SER A 15 5.44 -11.72 7.13
CA SER A 15 4.62 -12.92 6.93
C SER A 15 4.77 -13.91 8.08
N ARG A 16 6.01 -14.18 8.54
CA ARG A 16 6.30 -15.15 9.62
C ARG A 16 5.79 -14.70 10.98
N SER A 17 5.82 -13.40 11.26
CA SER A 17 5.35 -12.83 12.54
C SER A 17 3.82 -12.76 12.64
N GLY A 18 3.09 -12.91 11.54
CA GLY A 18 1.63 -12.79 11.52
C GLY A 18 1.13 -11.35 11.73
N VAL A 19 1.97 -10.34 11.48
CA VAL A 19 1.57 -8.93 11.55
C VAL A 19 0.69 -8.55 10.36
N LEU A 20 0.88 -9.20 9.20
CA LEU A 20 0.02 -9.02 8.04
C LEU A 20 -1.38 -9.59 8.32
N ALA A 21 -2.41 -8.87 7.88
CA ALA A 21 -3.79 -9.36 7.96
C ALA A 21 -3.98 -10.67 7.16
N GLU A 22 -3.27 -10.78 6.03
CA GLU A 22 -3.28 -11.94 5.14
C GLU A 22 -1.90 -12.10 4.48
N PRO A 23 -1.54 -13.29 3.98
CA PRO A 23 -0.31 -13.47 3.19
C PRO A 23 -0.24 -12.50 2.00
N PRO A 24 0.97 -12.08 1.55
CA PRO A 24 1.10 -11.25 0.36
C PRO A 24 0.40 -11.90 -0.84
N ALA A 25 -0.46 -11.15 -1.52
CA ALA A 25 -1.06 -11.59 -2.77
C ALA A 25 0.02 -11.71 -3.86
N VAL A 26 0.16 -12.91 -4.43
CA VAL A 26 1.12 -13.24 -5.50
C VAL A 26 0.34 -13.67 -6.75
N GLY A 27 0.73 -13.13 -7.90
CA GLY A 27 0.10 -13.39 -9.20
C GLY A 27 -1.20 -12.61 -9.46
N PRO A 28 -1.62 -12.48 -10.74
CA PRO A 28 -2.67 -11.56 -11.16
C PRO A 28 -4.05 -11.81 -10.52
N GLY A 29 -4.41 -13.08 -10.32
CA GLY A 29 -5.69 -13.47 -9.72
C GLY A 29 -5.81 -13.05 -8.25
N ALA A 30 -4.75 -13.29 -7.46
CA ALA A 30 -4.74 -12.91 -6.05
C ALA A 30 -4.71 -11.39 -5.88
N VAL A 31 -3.96 -10.68 -6.74
CA VAL A 31 -3.92 -9.22 -6.81
C VAL A 31 -5.31 -8.67 -7.09
N SER A 32 -5.94 -9.13 -8.19
CA SER A 32 -7.29 -8.70 -8.57
C SER A 32 -8.32 -8.95 -7.48
N GLY A 33 -8.29 -10.12 -6.84
CA GLY A 33 -9.20 -10.47 -5.74
C GLY A 33 -9.04 -9.57 -4.53
N LEU A 34 -7.79 -9.29 -4.10
CA LEU A 34 -7.51 -8.39 -2.99
C LEU A 34 -7.96 -6.96 -3.30
N LEU A 35 -7.63 -6.43 -4.49
CA LEU A 35 -8.00 -5.09 -4.90
C LEU A 35 -9.52 -4.92 -5.01
N ALA A 36 -10.23 -5.92 -5.57
CA ALA A 36 -11.69 -5.89 -5.67
C ALA A 36 -12.36 -5.86 -4.29
N ARG A 37 -11.85 -6.63 -3.33
CA ARG A 37 -12.37 -6.64 -1.95
C ARG A 37 -12.11 -5.31 -1.23
N LEU A 38 -10.93 -4.72 -1.42
CA LEU A 38 -10.64 -3.40 -0.85
C LEU A 38 -11.52 -2.32 -1.48
N ALA A 39 -11.70 -2.35 -2.81
CA ALA A 39 -12.58 -1.41 -3.49
C ALA A 39 -14.03 -1.52 -2.99
N GLY A 40 -14.56 -2.74 -2.85
CA GLY A 40 -15.89 -2.97 -2.29
C GLY A 40 -16.04 -2.49 -0.84
N HIS A 41 -14.98 -2.61 -0.02
CA HIS A 41 -14.98 -2.03 1.32
C HIS A 41 -15.05 -0.51 1.29
N VAL A 42 -14.28 0.14 0.41
CA VAL A 42 -14.31 1.61 0.24
C VAL A 42 -15.70 2.06 -0.20
N ASP A 43 -16.28 1.42 -1.22
CA ASP A 43 -17.63 1.74 -1.71
C ASP A 43 -18.66 1.65 -0.58
N LEU A 44 -18.64 0.56 0.18
CA LEU A 44 -19.57 0.32 1.28
C LEU A 44 -19.46 1.36 2.39
N VAL A 45 -18.24 1.68 2.83
CA VAL A 45 -18.00 2.69 3.87
C VAL A 45 -18.41 4.07 3.37
N GLN A 46 -18.06 4.41 2.13
CA GLN A 46 -18.44 5.70 1.55
C GLN A 46 -19.95 5.85 1.39
N MET A 47 -20.65 4.80 0.98
CA MET A 47 -22.11 4.82 0.89
C MET A 47 -22.74 5.13 2.25
N ALA A 48 -22.29 4.46 3.31
CA ALA A 48 -22.80 4.69 4.67
C ALA A 48 -22.51 6.13 5.15
N VAL A 49 -21.30 6.63 4.90
CA VAL A 49 -20.91 8.01 5.24
C VAL A 49 -21.73 9.04 4.46
N ARG A 50 -21.90 8.85 3.14
CA ARG A 50 -22.69 9.75 2.29
C ARG A 50 -24.18 9.75 2.65
N ALA A 51 -24.70 8.61 3.09
CA ALA A 51 -26.06 8.50 3.60
C ALA A 51 -26.24 9.09 5.01
N GLY A 52 -25.15 9.48 5.69
CA GLY A 52 -25.19 9.95 7.07
C GLY A 52 -25.55 8.86 8.08
N ALA A 53 -25.35 7.59 7.72
CA ALA A 53 -25.78 6.43 8.50
C ALA A 53 -24.64 5.40 8.69
N PRO A 54 -23.48 5.78 9.28
CA PRO A 54 -22.38 4.86 9.54
C PRO A 54 -22.77 3.69 10.46
N GLU A 55 -23.79 3.85 11.30
CA GLU A 55 -24.35 2.80 12.14
C GLU A 55 -25.12 1.73 11.35
N SER A 56 -25.47 2.00 10.09
CA SER A 56 -26.13 1.05 9.19
C SER A 56 -25.14 0.11 8.48
N LEU A 57 -23.84 0.24 8.75
CA LEU A 57 -22.84 -0.69 8.22
C LEU A 57 -23.15 -2.13 8.68
N PRO A 58 -22.90 -3.15 7.82
CA PRO A 58 -23.09 -4.54 8.21
C PRO A 58 -22.34 -4.87 9.51
N PRO A 59 -22.95 -5.65 10.42
CA PRO A 59 -22.28 -6.09 11.63
C PRO A 59 -20.94 -6.77 11.31
N GLY A 60 -19.88 -6.40 12.02
CA GLY A 60 -18.53 -6.91 11.78
C GLY A 60 -17.75 -6.20 10.67
N THR A 61 -18.27 -5.09 10.12
CA THR A 61 -17.48 -4.23 9.22
C THR A 61 -16.29 -3.64 9.98
N ASP A 62 -15.09 -4.05 9.59
CA ASP A 62 -13.86 -3.59 10.20
C ASP A 62 -13.43 -2.23 9.61
N LEU A 63 -13.60 -1.19 10.43
CA LEU A 63 -13.26 0.21 10.14
C LEU A 63 -11.82 0.59 10.54
N ALA A 64 -10.99 -0.38 10.92
CA ALA A 64 -9.59 -0.12 11.21
C ALA A 64 -8.87 0.41 9.97
N GLN A 65 -7.90 1.29 10.20
CA GLN A 65 -7.04 1.81 9.14
C GLN A 65 -6.21 0.67 8.54
N ARG A 66 -6.24 0.54 7.22
CA ARG A 66 -5.53 -0.47 6.43
C ARG A 66 -4.44 0.20 5.63
N LEU A 67 -3.23 -0.35 5.67
CA LEU A 67 -2.15 0.04 4.78
C LEU A 67 -1.95 -1.06 3.73
N LEU A 68 -2.29 -0.76 2.48
CA LEU A 68 -1.99 -1.59 1.32
C LEU A 68 -0.57 -1.27 0.85
N ILE A 69 0.35 -2.21 1.04
CA ILE A 69 1.70 -2.14 0.50
C ILE A 69 1.72 -2.89 -0.84
N VAL A 70 2.17 -2.23 -1.90
CA VAL A 70 2.37 -2.79 -3.23
C VAL A 70 3.85 -2.78 -3.54
N HIS A 71 4.42 -3.96 -3.76
CA HIS A 71 5.82 -4.14 -4.11
C HIS A 71 5.96 -4.43 -5.60
N ASP A 72 7.01 -3.87 -6.20
CA ASP A 72 7.47 -4.17 -7.57
C ASP A 72 6.41 -3.86 -8.65
N PHE A 73 5.70 -2.75 -8.49
CA PHE A 73 4.84 -2.25 -9.56
C PHE A 73 5.68 -1.68 -10.70
N PRO A 74 5.36 -1.97 -11.98
CA PRO A 74 4.11 -2.54 -12.47
C PRO A 74 4.11 -4.06 -12.74
N HIS A 75 5.15 -4.78 -12.34
CA HIS A 75 5.32 -6.17 -12.73
C HIS A 75 4.14 -7.05 -12.30
N ALA A 76 3.60 -7.83 -13.25
CA ALA A 76 2.44 -8.70 -13.09
C ALA A 76 1.10 -8.00 -12.74
N PHE A 77 0.97 -6.70 -13.02
CA PHE A 77 -0.32 -5.98 -13.01
C PHE A 77 -0.98 -5.98 -14.39
N ASP A 78 -2.31 -6.10 -14.41
CA ASP A 78 -3.13 -5.86 -15.60
C ASP A 78 -3.86 -4.51 -15.51
N ASP A 79 -4.47 -4.06 -16.61
CA ASP A 79 -5.17 -2.76 -16.69
C ASP A 79 -6.28 -2.61 -15.64
N ARG A 80 -6.94 -3.73 -15.29
CA ARG A 80 -8.00 -3.75 -14.29
C ARG A 80 -7.44 -3.51 -12.89
N ALA A 81 -6.34 -4.16 -12.54
CA ALA A 81 -5.64 -3.97 -11.27
C ALA A 81 -5.10 -2.54 -11.15
N VAL A 82 -4.58 -1.96 -12.25
CA VAL A 82 -4.16 -0.55 -12.29
C VAL A 82 -5.33 0.39 -12.05
N THR A 83 -6.47 0.15 -12.70
CA THR A 83 -7.68 0.94 -12.51
C THR A 83 -8.17 0.88 -11.05
N ALA A 84 -8.13 -0.31 -10.43
CA ALA A 84 -8.50 -0.48 -9.04
C ALA A 84 -7.52 0.21 -8.08
N LEU A 85 -6.20 0.17 -8.35
CA LEU A 85 -5.21 0.91 -7.59
C LEU A 85 -5.45 2.42 -7.63
N ARG A 86 -5.77 2.97 -8.81
CA ARG A 86 -6.11 4.39 -8.96
C ARG A 86 -7.32 4.76 -8.10
N TYR A 87 -8.38 3.96 -8.20
CA TYR A 87 -9.57 4.16 -7.37
C TYR A 87 -9.23 4.13 -5.87
N LEU A 88 -8.42 3.17 -5.42
CA LEU A 88 -8.00 3.08 -4.01
C LEU A 88 -7.10 4.25 -3.59
N ALA A 89 -6.25 4.78 -4.47
CA ALA A 89 -5.43 5.94 -4.16
C ALA A 89 -6.29 7.20 -3.94
N ASP A 90 -7.33 7.38 -4.76
CA ASP A 90 -8.18 8.58 -4.72
C ASP A 90 -9.24 8.50 -3.61
N GLU A 91 -9.93 7.35 -3.51
CA GLU A 91 -11.12 7.17 -2.66
C GLU A 91 -10.83 6.42 -1.36
N GLY A 92 -9.75 5.63 -1.32
CA GLY A 92 -9.37 4.80 -0.18
C GLY A 92 -9.12 5.56 1.13
N PRO A 93 -8.38 6.69 1.15
CA PRO A 93 -8.05 7.37 2.40
C PRO A 93 -9.28 7.80 3.22
N ARG A 94 -10.37 8.18 2.55
CA ARG A 94 -11.64 8.56 3.20
C ARG A 94 -12.35 7.39 3.86
N ALA A 95 -12.08 6.17 3.40
CA ALA A 95 -12.61 4.92 3.94
C ALA A 95 -11.56 4.13 4.74
N GLY A 96 -10.43 4.75 5.09
CA GLY A 96 -9.38 4.14 5.91
C GLY A 96 -8.45 3.16 5.18
N VAL A 97 -8.43 3.16 3.84
CA VAL A 97 -7.49 2.39 3.03
C VAL A 97 -6.40 3.30 2.49
N HIS A 98 -5.17 3.12 2.95
CA HIS A 98 -3.99 3.88 2.53
C HIS A 98 -3.11 3.05 1.61
N LEU A 99 -2.44 3.69 0.67
CA LEU A 99 -1.58 3.04 -0.31
C LEU A 99 -0.12 3.43 -0.09
N LEU A 100 0.76 2.43 -0.02
CA LEU A 100 2.21 2.57 -0.19
C LEU A 100 2.63 1.78 -1.41
N LEU A 101 3.20 2.47 -2.39
CA LEU A 101 3.59 1.89 -3.67
C LEU A 101 5.11 1.94 -3.82
N VAL A 102 5.74 0.78 -3.99
CA VAL A 102 7.14 0.64 -4.39
C VAL A 102 7.13 0.32 -5.89
N ALA A 103 7.55 1.30 -6.68
CA ALA A 103 7.48 1.24 -8.14
C ALA A 103 8.68 1.93 -8.77
N ASP A 104 9.04 1.47 -9.97
CA ASP A 104 9.82 2.25 -10.91
C ASP A 104 8.84 2.93 -11.90
N ARG A 105 8.98 4.25 -12.05
CA ARG A 105 8.11 5.02 -12.95
C ARG A 105 8.45 4.76 -14.41
N GLU A 106 9.72 4.51 -14.74
CA GLU A 106 10.15 4.23 -16.11
C GLU A 106 9.57 2.89 -16.59
N ASP A 107 9.63 1.86 -15.74
CA ASP A 107 9.03 0.55 -16.02
C ASP A 107 7.51 0.64 -16.20
N ALA A 108 6.85 1.59 -15.52
CA ALA A 108 5.42 1.82 -15.60
C ALA A 108 4.96 2.63 -16.82
N ALA A 109 5.87 3.14 -17.65
CA ALA A 109 5.55 3.97 -18.82
C ALA A 109 4.61 3.27 -19.82
N GLY A 110 4.60 1.93 -19.86
CA GLY A 110 3.72 1.13 -20.71
C GLY A 110 2.22 1.34 -20.47
N PHE A 111 1.81 1.75 -19.26
CA PHE A 111 0.40 2.09 -18.96
C PHE A 111 0.03 3.52 -19.39
N GLY A 112 1.00 4.31 -19.86
CA GLY A 112 0.81 5.65 -20.42
C GLY A 112 0.02 6.60 -19.51
N ALA A 113 -0.90 7.35 -20.12
CA ALA A 113 -1.69 8.39 -19.45
C ALA A 113 -2.59 7.86 -18.31
N LEU A 114 -2.82 6.55 -18.20
CA LEU A 114 -3.63 5.96 -17.13
C LEU A 114 -3.01 6.20 -15.75
N LEU A 115 -1.68 6.26 -15.67
CA LEU A 115 -0.96 6.41 -14.40
C LEU A 115 -0.71 7.86 -14.00
N ASP A 116 -0.85 8.82 -14.92
CA ASP A 116 -0.61 10.23 -14.60
C ASP A 116 -1.41 10.73 -13.40
N PRO A 117 -2.72 10.43 -13.27
CA PRO A 117 -3.48 10.78 -12.08
C PRO A 117 -2.97 10.08 -10.82
N LEU A 118 -2.65 8.77 -10.90
CA LEU A 118 -2.13 8.00 -9.77
C LEU A 118 -0.83 8.62 -9.23
N TRP A 119 0.07 9.00 -10.13
CA TRP A 119 1.32 9.63 -9.72
C TRP A 119 1.15 11.00 -9.07
N ARG A 120 0.11 11.75 -9.47
CA ARG A 120 -0.19 13.06 -8.88
C ARG A 120 -0.86 12.94 -7.51
N SER A 121 -1.55 11.84 -7.21
CA SER A 121 -2.21 11.63 -5.92
C SER A 121 -1.27 11.06 -4.84
N LEU A 122 -0.07 10.60 -5.22
CA LEU A 122 0.90 10.01 -4.30
C LEU A 122 2.02 10.98 -3.92
N LEU A 123 2.39 10.98 -2.63
CA LEU A 123 3.65 11.58 -2.19
C LEU A 123 4.81 10.66 -2.61
N ARG A 124 5.77 11.19 -3.35
CA ARG A 124 6.98 10.46 -3.75
C ARG A 124 8.04 10.56 -2.66
N LEU A 125 8.48 9.41 -2.17
CA LEU A 125 9.67 9.28 -1.32
C LEU A 125 10.74 8.54 -2.13
N THR A 126 11.81 9.25 -2.50
CA THR A 126 12.89 8.68 -3.30
C THR A 126 14.05 8.23 -2.40
N PRO A 127 14.51 6.97 -2.51
CA PRO A 127 15.70 6.47 -1.82
C PRO A 127 17.00 6.90 -2.51
N ALA A 128 16.92 7.57 -3.67
CA ALA A 128 18.05 8.15 -4.39
C ALA A 128 17.92 9.68 -4.42
N PRO A 129 19.02 10.45 -4.52
CA PRO A 129 18.94 11.90 -4.70
C PRO A 129 18.22 12.21 -6.01
N GLU A 130 17.07 12.90 -5.94
CA GLU A 130 16.35 13.39 -7.12
C GLU A 130 15.68 14.74 -6.83
N ASP A 131 15.36 15.49 -7.89
CA ASP A 131 14.83 16.86 -7.83
C ASP A 131 13.35 16.95 -7.44
N HIS A 132 12.70 15.83 -7.11
CA HIS A 132 11.25 15.75 -6.90
C HIS A 132 10.78 16.04 -5.47
N LEU A 133 11.66 15.87 -4.48
CA LEU A 133 11.47 16.37 -3.13
C LEU A 133 12.41 17.56 -2.92
N ALA A 134 12.28 18.57 -3.76
CA ALA A 134 13.01 19.82 -3.64
C ALA A 134 12.41 20.67 -2.52
N ASP A 135 13.26 21.11 -1.60
CA ASP A 135 12.92 22.21 -0.68
C ASP A 135 12.42 23.41 -1.50
N PRO A 136 11.21 23.95 -1.26
CA PRO A 136 10.67 25.06 -2.06
C PRO A 136 11.46 26.37 -1.91
N TRP A 137 12.40 26.46 -0.96
CA TRP A 137 13.25 27.64 -0.78
C TRP A 137 14.59 27.55 -1.53
N VAL A 138 15.21 26.37 -1.62
CA VAL A 138 16.58 26.24 -2.16
C VAL A 138 16.69 25.19 -3.29
N CYS A 139 15.63 24.44 -3.58
CA CYS A 139 15.58 23.38 -4.59
C CYS A 139 16.69 22.33 -4.47
N HIS A 140 17.23 22.09 -3.26
CA HIS A 140 18.18 21.01 -3.07
C HIS A 140 17.48 19.66 -3.29
N ALA A 141 18.16 18.72 -3.94
CA ALA A 141 17.72 17.33 -4.01
C ALA A 141 17.84 16.67 -2.64
N TRP A 142 16.80 15.97 -2.20
CA TRP A 142 16.76 15.29 -0.90
C TRP A 142 16.74 13.78 -1.12
N THR A 143 17.45 13.06 -0.26
CA THR A 143 17.38 11.61 -0.17
C THR A 143 16.69 11.23 1.13
N TYR A 144 15.67 10.38 1.03
CA TYR A 144 15.03 9.84 2.23
C TYR A 144 15.85 8.68 2.79
N GLU A 145 16.52 8.91 3.92
CA GLU A 145 17.22 7.89 4.69
C GLU A 145 16.42 7.53 5.95
N PRO A 146 15.58 6.47 5.92
CA PRO A 146 14.85 6.06 7.11
C PRO A 146 15.81 5.56 8.18
N SER A 147 15.49 5.83 9.45
CA SER A 147 16.17 5.17 10.57
C SER A 147 15.91 3.67 10.52
N LEU A 148 16.96 2.88 10.27
CA LEU A 148 16.86 1.42 10.22
C LEU A 148 17.10 0.82 11.61
N PRO A 149 16.44 -0.31 11.94
CA PRO A 149 16.76 -1.04 13.16
C PRO A 149 18.21 -1.57 13.11
N PRO A 150 18.81 -1.90 14.26
CA PRO A 150 20.08 -2.60 14.30
C PRO A 150 20.07 -3.83 13.37
N ARG A 151 21.17 -4.07 12.66
CA ARG A 151 21.31 -5.22 11.74
C ARG A 151 21.51 -6.56 12.48
N ASP A 152 21.09 -6.64 13.73
CA ASP A 152 21.19 -7.84 14.57
C ASP A 152 20.06 -8.85 14.32
N GLY A 153 19.04 -8.48 13.54
CA GLY A 153 17.86 -9.28 13.20
C GLY A 153 16.88 -9.46 14.37
N ARG A 154 17.40 -9.66 15.58
CA ARG A 154 16.64 -9.87 16.82
C ARG A 154 15.75 -8.69 17.18
N THR A 155 16.22 -7.46 16.94
CA THR A 155 15.43 -6.27 17.25
C THR A 155 14.17 -6.21 16.42
N LEU A 156 14.27 -6.48 15.11
CA LEU A 156 13.12 -6.49 14.21
C LEU A 156 12.13 -7.61 14.58
N GLU A 157 12.62 -8.83 14.79
CA GLU A 157 11.77 -9.98 15.18
C GLU A 157 11.02 -9.70 16.49
N GLY A 158 11.72 -9.20 17.53
CA GLY A 158 11.09 -8.88 18.81
C GLY A 158 10.06 -7.74 18.73
N VAL A 159 10.26 -6.75 17.84
CA VAL A 159 9.25 -5.71 17.58
C VAL A 159 8.02 -6.30 16.90
N LEU A 160 8.22 -7.12 15.87
CA LEU A 160 7.12 -7.73 15.12
C LEU A 160 6.30 -8.68 16.01
N ASP A 161 6.93 -9.45 16.89
CA ASP A 161 6.24 -10.32 17.85
C ASP A 161 5.33 -9.52 18.80
N ARG A 162 5.80 -8.36 19.29
CA ARG A 162 5.01 -7.46 20.14
C ARG A 162 3.84 -6.86 19.38
N VAL A 163 4.04 -6.43 18.13
CA VAL A 163 2.96 -5.93 17.27
C VAL A 163 1.92 -7.02 17.02
N ALA A 164 2.34 -8.23 16.68
CA ALA A 164 1.45 -9.36 16.45
C ALA A 164 0.66 -9.73 17.71
N ALA A 165 1.30 -9.71 18.89
CA ALA A 165 0.62 -9.93 20.16
C ALA A 165 -0.41 -8.84 20.48
N ALA A 166 -0.10 -7.58 20.20
CA ALA A 166 -1.03 -6.46 20.39
C ALA A 166 -2.25 -6.55 19.46
N ARG A 167 -2.10 -7.04 18.22
CA ARG A 167 -3.21 -7.24 17.28
C ARG A 167 -4.16 -8.38 17.65
N ARG A 168 -3.74 -9.32 18.49
CA ARG A 168 -4.57 -10.44 18.97
C ARG A 168 -5.40 -10.11 20.22
N ARG A 169 -5.17 -8.95 20.83
CA ARG A 169 -5.92 -8.45 21.99
C ARG A 169 -7.04 -7.55 21.53
#